data_AF-A0A7R7ZT35-F1
#
_entry.id   AF-A0A7R7ZT35-F1
#
_cell.length_a   1.000
_cell.length_b   1.000
_cell.length_c   1.000
_cell.angle_alpha   90.00
_cell.angle_beta   90.00
_cell.angle_gamma   90.00
#
_symmetry.space_group_name_H-M   'P 1'
#
loop_
_entity.id
_entity.type
_entity.pdbx_description
1 polymer ?
#
loop_
_entity_poly.entity_id
_entity_poly.type
_entity_poly.pdbx_seq_one_letter_code
_entity_poly.pdbx_strand_id
1 'polypeptide(L)'
;MARFPDLTYKPLTHPSSHPVFKYNGFHPNKTYLLPKGHVRESGYQASPIDVIWQRDTAIEMRDGIKLYADVFRPATTNEDNKVPAIIPWSPYGKVGTGSQTYDNMGPWRMGIPFQALSGYETFEGPNPLEWCGRGYAVVDVDARGAGNSEGDVAFWGEQAR
;
A
#
# COMPACT_ATOMS: atom_id res chain seq x y z
N MET A 1 -2.02 28.32 -18.14
CA MET A 1 -3.49 28.20 -18.33
C MET A 1 -3.89 26.83 -17.84
N ALA A 2 -4.84 26.73 -16.90
CA ALA A 2 -5.39 25.44 -16.51
C ALA A 2 -6.06 24.80 -17.75
N ARG A 3 -5.68 23.57 -18.09
CA ARG A 3 -6.17 22.86 -19.28
C ARG A 3 -7.68 22.65 -19.25
N PHE A 4 -8.26 22.63 -18.04
CA PHE A 4 -9.70 22.46 -17.77
C PHE A 4 -10.14 23.53 -16.76
N PRO A 5 -10.48 24.75 -17.21
CA PRO A 5 -10.78 25.88 -16.32
C PRO A 5 -12.10 25.74 -15.54
N ASP A 6 -12.96 24.81 -15.96
CA ASP A 6 -14.25 24.45 -15.35
C ASP A 6 -14.16 23.21 -14.44
N LEU A 7 -13.00 22.54 -14.40
CA LEU A 7 -12.80 21.38 -13.54
C LEU A 7 -12.87 21.78 -12.07
N THR A 8 -13.84 21.23 -11.35
CA THR A 8 -14.04 21.51 -9.94
C THR A 8 -13.24 20.53 -9.09
N TYR A 9 -12.37 21.07 -8.23
CA TYR A 9 -11.62 20.29 -7.24
C TYR A 9 -12.34 20.36 -5.89
N LYS A 10 -12.43 19.21 -5.22
CA LYS A 10 -12.96 19.12 -3.86
C LYS A 10 -11.93 18.44 -2.98
N PRO A 11 -11.49 19.06 -1.87
CA PRO A 11 -10.65 18.40 -0.90
C PRO A 11 -11.31 17.13 -0.38
N LEU A 12 -10.57 16.02 -0.40
CA LEU A 12 -11.00 14.79 0.24
C LEU A 12 -10.91 14.92 1.75
N THR A 13 -11.80 14.22 2.48
CA THR A 13 -11.67 14.09 3.92
C THR A 13 -10.38 13.38 4.24
N HIS A 14 -9.56 13.97 5.11
CA HIS A 14 -8.31 13.36 5.53
C HIS A 14 -8.54 11.96 6.15
N PRO A 15 -7.67 10.96 5.89
CA PRO A 15 -7.84 9.59 6.41
C PRO A 15 -8.09 9.49 7.92
N SER A 16 -7.44 10.33 8.73
CA SER A 16 -7.64 10.36 10.20
C SER A 16 -9.03 10.80 10.65
N SER A 17 -9.80 11.43 9.76
CA SER A 17 -11.15 11.95 10.04
C SER A 17 -12.22 11.17 9.28
N HIS A 18 -11.84 10.18 8.49
CA HIS A 18 -12.78 9.39 7.70
C HIS A 18 -13.31 8.20 8.52
N PRO A 19 -14.64 8.00 8.62
CA PRO A 19 -15.25 7.03 9.55
C PRO A 19 -14.93 5.56 9.25
N VAL A 20 -14.46 5.26 8.05
CA VAL A 20 -14.19 3.89 7.57
C VAL A 20 -12.70 3.60 7.36
N PHE A 21 -11.84 4.63 7.29
CA PHE A 21 -10.42 4.37 7.05
C PHE A 21 -9.77 3.83 8.32
N LYS A 22 -8.91 2.82 8.18
CA LYS A 22 -8.11 2.26 9.27
C LYS A 22 -6.77 2.99 9.34
N TYR A 23 -6.82 4.32 9.45
CA TYR A 23 -5.61 5.15 9.44
C TYR A 23 -4.83 4.97 10.75
N ASN A 24 -3.56 4.56 10.64
CA ASN A 24 -2.69 4.31 11.78
C ASN A 24 -1.52 5.31 11.90
N GLY A 25 -1.50 6.36 11.07
CA GLY A 25 -0.50 7.42 11.09
C GLY A 25 0.45 7.39 9.89
N PHE A 26 1.19 8.48 9.73
CA PHE A 26 2.28 8.63 8.76
C PHE A 26 3.61 8.27 9.42
N HIS A 27 4.37 7.35 8.83
CA HIS A 27 5.55 6.73 9.41
C HIS A 27 6.75 6.71 8.46
N PRO A 28 7.17 7.89 7.95
CA PRO A 28 8.28 7.96 7.01
C PRO A 28 9.55 7.40 7.64
N ASN A 29 10.32 6.66 6.86
CA ASN A 29 11.60 6.05 7.25
C ASN A 29 11.52 5.00 8.37
N LYS A 30 10.34 4.53 8.77
CA LYS A 30 10.24 3.42 9.71
C LYS A 30 10.46 2.09 9.01
N THR A 31 11.38 1.30 9.55
CA THR A 31 11.69 -0.04 9.05
C THR A 31 11.42 -1.08 10.15
N TYR A 32 10.77 -2.17 9.78
CA TYR A 32 10.43 -3.28 10.65
C TYR A 32 11.00 -4.58 10.08
N LEU A 33 11.50 -5.43 10.96
CA LEU A 33 11.75 -6.84 10.65
C LEU A 33 10.51 -7.64 11.04
N LEU A 34 9.93 -8.34 10.07
CA LEU A 34 8.88 -9.33 10.27
C LEU A 34 9.55 -10.70 10.20
N PRO A 35 9.87 -11.33 11.35
CA PRO A 35 10.58 -12.61 11.35
C PRO A 35 9.74 -13.72 10.73
N LYS A 36 10.39 -14.77 10.24
CA LYS A 36 9.72 -16.02 9.84
C LYS A 36 8.81 -16.50 10.98
N GLY A 37 7.58 -16.86 10.65
CA GLY A 37 6.55 -17.23 11.61
C GLY A 37 5.75 -16.06 12.18
N HIS A 38 6.12 -14.81 11.88
CA HIS A 38 5.34 -13.62 12.27
C HIS A 38 3.92 -13.68 11.70
N VAL A 39 2.94 -13.41 12.54
CA VAL A 39 1.52 -13.33 12.18
C VAL A 39 1.03 -11.93 12.57
N ARG A 40 0.45 -11.18 11.62
CA ARG A 40 -0.05 -9.82 11.90
C ARG A 40 -1.17 -9.85 12.94
N GLU A 41 -2.16 -10.69 12.70
CA GLU A 41 -3.36 -10.87 13.52
C GLU A 41 -3.77 -12.35 13.51
N SER A 42 -4.39 -12.82 14.61
CA SER A 42 -4.79 -14.23 14.74
C SER A 42 -5.66 -14.68 13.56
N GLY A 43 -5.33 -15.84 12.98
CA GLY A 43 -6.04 -16.43 11.84
C GLY A 43 -5.45 -16.10 10.46
N TYR A 44 -4.62 -15.06 10.34
CA TYR A 44 -3.88 -14.77 9.12
C TYR A 44 -2.67 -15.70 8.94
N GLN A 45 -2.16 -15.76 7.71
CA GLN A 45 -0.96 -16.50 7.34
C GLN A 45 0.27 -15.97 8.08
N ALA A 46 1.13 -16.89 8.54
CA ALA A 46 2.44 -16.57 9.07
C ALA A 46 3.46 -16.28 7.97
N SER A 47 4.40 -15.37 8.23
CA SER A 47 5.49 -15.07 7.29
C SER A 47 6.32 -16.31 6.99
N PRO A 48 6.54 -16.69 5.72
CA PRO A 48 7.32 -17.89 5.37
C PRO A 48 8.83 -17.68 5.55
N ILE A 49 9.29 -16.42 5.56
CA ILE A 49 10.69 -16.00 5.68
C ILE A 49 10.79 -14.72 6.52
N ASP A 50 12.01 -14.27 6.81
CA ASP A 50 12.26 -12.94 7.34
C ASP A 50 12.02 -11.89 6.26
N VAL A 51 11.15 -10.92 6.54
CA VAL A 51 10.77 -9.84 5.62
C VAL A 51 11.08 -8.50 6.26
N ILE A 52 11.66 -7.60 5.49
CA ILE A 52 11.82 -6.19 5.85
C ILE A 52 10.59 -5.44 5.31
N TRP A 53 9.92 -4.70 6.19
CA TRP A 53 8.84 -3.77 5.86
C TRP A 53 9.28 -2.34 6.13
N GLN A 54 9.39 -1.52 5.08
CA GLN A 54 9.72 -0.10 5.17
C GLN A 54 8.45 0.71 4.88
N ARG A 55 8.09 1.59 5.80
CA ARG A 55 6.84 2.36 5.71
C ARG A 55 7.05 3.73 5.11
N ASP A 56 6.05 4.17 4.35
CA ASP A 56 5.92 5.54 3.84
C ASP A 56 7.22 6.05 3.20
N THR A 57 7.83 5.21 2.36
CA THR A 57 9.03 5.55 1.59
C THR A 57 8.64 6.56 0.51
N ALA A 58 9.27 7.73 0.54
CA ALA A 58 9.01 8.79 -0.42
C ALA A 58 9.54 8.44 -1.82
N ILE A 59 8.71 8.68 -2.83
CA ILE A 59 9.04 8.58 -4.25
C ILE A 59 8.83 9.99 -4.84
N GLU A 60 9.93 10.65 -5.19
CA GLU A 60 9.90 11.98 -5.80
C GLU A 60 9.48 11.89 -7.27
N MET A 61 8.45 12.66 -7.62
CA MET A 61 7.90 12.73 -8.97
C MET A 61 8.53 13.90 -9.74
N ARG A 62 8.40 13.87 -11.07
CA ARG A 62 9.00 14.86 -11.99
C ARG A 62 8.54 16.30 -11.76
N ASP A 63 7.37 16.46 -11.16
CA ASP A 63 6.73 17.74 -10.81
C ASP A 63 6.99 18.17 -9.35
N GLY A 64 7.88 17.46 -8.64
CA GLY A 64 8.34 17.80 -7.31
C GLY A 64 7.46 17.29 -6.16
N ILE A 65 6.33 16.67 -6.47
CA ILE A 65 5.50 16.04 -5.43
C ILE A 65 6.09 14.70 -4.96
N LYS A 66 5.64 14.25 -3.81
CA LYS A 66 6.00 12.94 -3.24
C LYS A 66 4.81 12.01 -3.21
N LEU A 67 5.03 10.82 -3.75
CA LEU A 67 4.19 9.66 -3.47
C LEU A 67 4.81 8.87 -2.33
N TYR A 68 4.01 8.09 -1.61
CA TYR A 68 4.48 7.28 -0.49
C TYR A 68 4.12 5.81 -0.68
N ALA A 69 5.14 4.95 -0.55
CA ALA A 69 5.00 3.52 -0.69
C ALA A 69 5.42 2.76 0.56
N ASP A 70 4.76 1.63 0.83
CA ASP A 70 5.26 0.62 1.75
C ASP A 70 6.03 -0.44 0.95
N VAL A 71 7.27 -0.72 1.37
CA VAL A 71 8.16 -1.65 0.67
C VAL A 71 8.35 -2.90 1.53
N PHE A 72 7.93 -4.04 1.00
CA PHE A 72 8.20 -5.35 1.56
C PHE A 72 9.25 -6.06 0.72
N ARG A 73 10.29 -6.60 1.34
CA ARG A 73 11.33 -7.37 0.64
C ARG A 73 11.93 -8.45 1.54
N PRO A 74 12.45 -9.55 0.97
CA PRO A 74 13.22 -10.53 1.74
C PRO A 74 14.34 -9.85 2.53
N ALA A 75 14.54 -10.22 3.79
CA ALA A 75 15.59 -9.62 4.63
C ALA A 75 17.01 -9.86 4.11
N THR A 76 17.18 -10.88 3.25
CA THR A 76 18.42 -11.18 2.52
C THR A 76 18.70 -10.24 1.35
N THR A 77 17.77 -9.34 1.00
CA THR A 77 17.94 -8.39 -0.12
C THR A 77 18.97 -7.32 0.24
N ASN A 78 19.97 -7.15 -0.62
CA ASN A 78 21.01 -6.11 -0.50
C ASN A 78 21.54 -5.73 -1.90
N GLU A 79 22.59 -4.92 -1.97
CA GLU A 79 23.15 -4.47 -3.26
C GLU A 79 23.66 -5.62 -4.15
N ASP A 80 24.19 -6.68 -3.55
CA ASP A 80 24.71 -7.85 -4.27
C ASP A 80 23.63 -8.92 -4.52
N ASN A 81 22.48 -8.82 -3.85
CA ASN A 81 21.37 -9.78 -3.92
C ASN A 81 20.03 -9.05 -4.09
N LYS A 82 19.81 -8.51 -5.29
CA LYS A 82 18.57 -7.81 -5.65
C LYS A 82 17.49 -8.80 -6.08
N VAL A 83 16.24 -8.43 -5.83
CA VAL A 83 15.06 -9.21 -6.22
C VAL A 83 14.16 -8.40 -7.15
N PRO A 84 13.41 -9.04 -8.07
CA PRO A 84 12.38 -8.35 -8.85
C PRO A 84 11.29 -7.76 -7.93
N ALA A 85 10.73 -6.62 -8.34
CA ALA A 85 9.69 -5.92 -7.58
C ALA A 85 8.33 -5.99 -8.29
N ILE A 86 7.27 -6.23 -7.52
CA ILE A 86 5.87 -6.08 -7.93
C ILE A 86 5.37 -4.77 -7.36
N ILE A 87 4.75 -3.94 -8.19
CA ILE A 87 4.35 -2.58 -7.83
C ILE A 87 2.82 -2.48 -7.95
N PRO A 88 2.06 -2.89 -6.91
CA PRO A 88 0.66 -2.49 -6.83
C PRO A 88 0.58 -0.98 -6.64
N TRP A 89 -0.29 -0.35 -7.42
CA TRP A 89 -0.47 1.10 -7.45
C TRP A 89 -1.96 1.39 -7.44
N SER A 90 -2.47 1.98 -6.36
CA SER A 90 -3.90 2.20 -6.22
C SER A 90 -4.23 3.38 -5.32
N PRO A 91 -5.45 3.92 -5.39
CA PRO A 91 -5.96 4.86 -4.41
C PRO A 91 -6.62 4.16 -3.19
N TYR A 92 -6.39 2.86 -3.00
CA TYR A 92 -7.13 2.03 -2.02
C TYR A 92 -6.47 1.95 -0.65
N GLY A 93 -5.36 2.66 -0.44
CA GLY A 93 -4.66 2.73 0.84
C GLY A 93 -3.79 1.49 1.08
N LYS A 94 -2.48 1.70 1.22
CA LYS A 94 -1.49 0.64 1.52
C LYS A 94 -1.76 -0.10 2.83
N VAL A 95 -1.41 -1.39 2.88
CA VAL A 95 -1.41 -2.22 4.12
C VAL A 95 -2.77 -2.27 4.84
N GLY A 96 -3.86 -2.24 4.04
CA GLY A 96 -5.23 -2.32 4.52
C GLY A 96 -5.73 -1.06 5.25
N THR A 97 -5.10 0.09 5.01
CA THR A 97 -5.46 1.36 5.66
C THR A 97 -6.66 2.06 5.02
N GLY A 98 -6.98 1.76 3.76
CA GLY A 98 -8.11 2.38 3.08
C GLY A 98 -9.47 1.81 3.49
N SER A 99 -10.52 2.40 2.91
CA SER A 99 -11.90 2.00 3.19
C SER A 99 -12.30 0.68 2.54
N GLN A 100 -11.56 0.19 1.55
CA GLN A 100 -11.87 -1.04 0.85
C GLN A 100 -11.08 -2.19 1.46
N THR A 101 -11.78 -3.24 1.85
CA THR A 101 -11.20 -4.46 2.43
C THR A 101 -12.01 -5.66 1.97
N TYR A 102 -11.43 -6.86 2.03
CA TYR A 102 -12.20 -8.06 1.73
C TYR A 102 -13.41 -8.23 2.67
N ASP A 103 -13.36 -7.70 3.90
CA ASP A 103 -14.46 -7.78 4.87
C ASP A 103 -15.70 -6.97 4.50
N ASN A 104 -15.57 -5.91 3.69
CA ASN A 104 -16.66 -4.96 3.43
C ASN A 104 -16.96 -4.74 1.95
N MET A 105 -16.14 -5.26 1.04
CA MET A 105 -16.38 -5.16 -0.40
C MET A 105 -17.37 -6.21 -0.93
N GLY A 106 -17.72 -7.21 -0.12
CA GLY A 106 -18.85 -8.08 -0.40
C GLY A 106 -19.03 -9.20 0.64
N PRO A 107 -20.05 -10.05 0.45
CA PRO A 107 -20.42 -11.03 1.46
C PRO A 107 -19.35 -12.12 1.60
N TRP A 108 -19.26 -12.71 2.80
CA TRP A 108 -18.34 -13.82 3.13
C TRP A 108 -16.87 -13.58 2.75
N ARG A 109 -16.39 -12.35 2.88
CA ARG A 109 -15.01 -11.96 2.48
C ARG A 109 -14.68 -12.27 1.03
N MET A 110 -15.67 -12.21 0.13
CA MET A 110 -15.53 -12.62 -1.28
C MET A 110 -15.03 -14.07 -1.45
N GLY A 111 -15.27 -14.92 -0.46
CA GLY A 111 -14.78 -16.30 -0.44
C GLY A 111 -13.30 -16.44 -0.10
N ILE A 112 -12.61 -15.37 0.33
CA ILE A 112 -11.19 -15.40 0.67
C ILE A 112 -11.01 -15.66 2.17
N PRO A 113 -10.48 -16.83 2.56
CA PRO A 113 -10.22 -17.14 3.96
C PRO A 113 -9.05 -16.30 4.50
N PHE A 114 -9.07 -15.99 5.80
CA PHE A 114 -8.00 -15.23 6.46
C PHE A 114 -6.61 -15.89 6.27
N GLN A 115 -6.57 -17.21 6.25
CA GLN A 115 -5.35 -18.01 6.12
C GLN A 115 -4.69 -17.91 4.74
N ALA A 116 -5.39 -17.37 3.73
CA ALA A 116 -4.82 -17.09 2.41
C ALA A 116 -4.17 -15.70 2.31
N LEU A 117 -4.26 -14.91 3.37
CA LEU A 117 -3.82 -13.52 3.44
C LEU A 117 -2.84 -13.35 4.60
N SER A 118 -1.98 -12.34 4.56
CA SER A 118 -1.06 -12.02 5.67
C SER A 118 -1.57 -10.88 6.56
N GLY A 119 -2.67 -10.25 6.14
CA GLY A 119 -3.21 -9.02 6.66
C GLY A 119 -2.46 -7.78 6.18
N TYR A 120 -1.38 -7.89 5.40
CA TYR A 120 -0.57 -6.75 4.94
C TYR A 120 -0.92 -6.24 3.54
N GLU A 121 -1.94 -6.80 2.90
CA GLU A 121 -2.32 -6.47 1.54
C GLU A 121 -3.15 -5.19 1.49
N THR A 122 -3.00 -4.45 0.40
CA THR A 122 -4.07 -3.59 -0.10
C THR A 122 -5.16 -4.43 -0.77
N PHE A 123 -6.39 -3.94 -0.75
CA PHE A 123 -7.49 -4.52 -1.51
C PHE A 123 -7.10 -4.68 -3.00
N GLU A 124 -7.35 -5.85 -3.58
CA GLU A 124 -6.91 -6.28 -4.92
C GLU A 124 -5.38 -6.36 -5.12
N GLY A 125 -4.60 -6.06 -4.09
CA GLY A 125 -3.14 -6.11 -4.11
C GLY A 125 -2.57 -7.52 -3.82
N PRO A 126 -1.29 -7.74 -4.20
CA PRO A 126 -0.56 -8.96 -3.87
C PRO A 126 -0.36 -9.10 -2.36
N ASN A 127 -0.42 -10.34 -1.83
CA ASN A 127 -0.02 -10.65 -0.46
C ASN A 127 1.51 -10.51 -0.30
N PRO A 128 2.02 -9.46 0.38
CA PRO A 128 3.45 -9.14 0.34
C PRO A 128 4.32 -10.22 0.98
N LEU A 129 3.84 -10.92 2.03
CA LEU A 129 4.62 -11.97 2.68
C LEU A 129 4.75 -13.22 1.80
N GLU A 130 3.70 -13.56 1.04
CA GLU A 130 3.75 -14.67 0.09
C GLU A 130 4.74 -14.38 -1.04
N TRP A 131 4.67 -13.19 -1.64
CA TRP A 131 5.56 -12.79 -2.73
C TRP A 131 7.01 -12.63 -2.28
N CYS A 132 7.25 -12.13 -1.07
CA CYS A 132 8.58 -12.17 -0.46
C CYS A 132 9.09 -13.60 -0.32
N GLY A 133 8.26 -14.55 0.12
CA GLY A 133 8.60 -15.97 0.17
C GLY A 133 8.95 -16.59 -1.19
N ARG A 134 8.47 -16.00 -2.29
CA ARG A 134 8.78 -16.39 -3.67
C ARG A 134 10.01 -15.67 -4.25
N GLY A 135 10.68 -14.84 -3.46
CA GLY A 135 11.87 -14.09 -3.90
C GLY A 135 11.56 -12.80 -4.65
N TYR A 136 10.42 -12.16 -4.38
CA TYR A 136 10.04 -10.85 -4.94
C TYR A 136 9.97 -9.80 -3.83
N ALA A 137 10.20 -8.54 -4.19
CA ALA A 137 9.76 -7.40 -3.38
C ALA A 137 8.33 -6.99 -3.78
N VAL A 138 7.59 -6.39 -2.85
CA VAL A 138 6.32 -5.70 -3.12
C VAL A 138 6.47 -4.24 -2.72
N VAL A 139 6.21 -3.33 -3.65
CA VAL A 139 6.28 -1.88 -3.46
C VAL A 139 4.86 -1.34 -3.60
N ASP A 140 4.15 -1.25 -2.48
CA ASP A 140 2.74 -0.87 -2.43
C ASP A 140 2.59 0.64 -2.36
N VAL A 141 2.14 1.24 -3.47
CA VAL A 141 2.14 2.69 -3.67
C VAL A 141 0.73 3.25 -3.53
N ASP A 142 0.58 4.21 -2.60
CA ASP A 142 -0.58 5.09 -2.60
C ASP A 142 -0.48 6.03 -3.81
N ALA A 143 -1.45 5.93 -4.72
CA ALA A 143 -1.50 6.77 -5.92
C ALA A 143 -1.54 8.27 -5.58
N ARG A 144 -1.22 9.12 -6.57
CA ARG A 144 -1.30 10.59 -6.44
C ARG A 144 -2.65 11.03 -5.85
N GLY A 145 -2.61 11.90 -4.86
CA GLY A 145 -3.78 12.43 -4.16
C GLY A 145 -4.54 11.41 -3.30
N ALA A 146 -3.95 10.25 -3.03
CA ALA A 146 -4.52 9.22 -2.16
C ALA A 146 -3.65 8.99 -0.92
N GLY A 147 -4.29 8.66 0.20
CA GLY A 147 -3.58 8.42 1.46
C GLY A 147 -2.78 9.65 1.89
N ASN A 148 -1.46 9.45 2.07
CA ASN A 148 -0.52 10.54 2.36
C ASN A 148 0.20 11.07 1.09
N SER A 149 -0.01 10.46 -0.08
CA SER A 149 0.60 10.90 -1.33
C SER A 149 0.05 12.26 -1.75
N GLU A 150 0.96 13.14 -2.15
CA GLU A 150 0.66 14.51 -2.52
C GLU A 150 -0.06 14.61 -3.88
N GLY A 151 -0.52 15.81 -4.23
CA GLY A 151 -1.20 16.12 -5.48
C GLY A 151 -2.68 15.75 -5.50
N ASP A 152 -3.24 15.72 -6.71
CA ASP A 152 -4.68 15.48 -6.92
C ASP A 152 -4.95 14.12 -7.54
N VAL A 153 -6.03 13.47 -7.10
CA VAL A 153 -6.53 12.24 -7.71
C VAL A 153 -7.44 12.58 -8.89
N ALA A 154 -7.15 11.99 -10.05
CA ALA A 154 -8.04 12.02 -11.22
C ALA A 154 -8.68 10.64 -11.39
N PHE A 155 -9.99 10.54 -11.18
CA PHE A 155 -10.71 9.27 -11.31
C PHE A 155 -10.83 8.89 -12.79
N TRP A 156 -9.99 7.95 -13.24
CA TRP A 156 -9.86 7.51 -14.64
C TRP A 156 -9.68 8.68 -15.64
N GLY A 157 -8.93 9.69 -15.22
CA GLY A 157 -8.65 10.88 -16.03
C GLY A 157 -7.17 11.07 -16.31
N GLU A 158 -6.85 12.03 -17.17
CA GLU A 158 -5.48 12.48 -17.33
C GLU A 158 -4.98 13.11 -16.04
N GLN A 159 -3.75 12.75 -15.64
CA GLN A 159 -3.10 13.33 -14.49
C GLN A 159 -2.87 14.83 -14.74
N ALA A 160 -3.50 15.68 -13.94
CA ALA A 160 -3.26 17.11 -13.97
C ALA A 160 -1.80 17.40 -13.60
N ARG A 161 -1.20 18.38 -14.26
CA ARG A 161 0.17 18.85 -13.98
C ARG A 161 0.17 19.82 -12.82
#